data_AF-A0A8U0WIJ2-F1
#
_entry.id   AF-A0A8U0WIJ2-F1
#
_cell.length_a   1.000
_cell.length_b   1.000
_cell.length_c   1.000
_cell.angle_alpha   90.00
_cell.angle_beta   90.00
_cell.angle_gamma   90.00
#
_symmetry.space_group_name_H-M   'P 1'
#
loop_
_entity.id
_entity.type
_entity.pdbx_description
1 polymer ?
#
loop_
_entity_poly.entity_id
_entity_poly.type
_entity_poly.pdbx_seq_one_letter_code
_entity_poly.pdbx_strand_id
1 'polypeptide(L)'
;MNTSTQFPRFEKPVVQFNETGWGPCELPDTFKDVPYQPFSKSDRLGKICDWTNTSSSDKKYQNKYASSFGTGNQYAYYHEEDETTFHLVDTARDQKPPHQRGRFRTNLRNTRAGRGRNTRGGLNSVMTTLGGKNIKSRDARRGMTKKFGARNVPPKIRESSVAVRSDWTSIEEMDFPRLMKLSLPNIKEGEDIITCGTLEFYDKTYDRINVKSEKPLQKIDRIVHTVTTTDDPVIRRLSKTIGNVFATDAILATIMCSTRSNYSWDIVIEKFGDKIFMDKRDNTEFDLLTVNETSVEPPTDDDSSPNSPRNLAIEATFINHNFSQQVLKTGPNESKYKFDEPNPFISEDEDIEVASVGYRYKKWDLGSDIVLVARCEHDGVFQTPNGDHQFLSIKALNEWDSKLANGMEWRQKLDTQRGAVLANELRNNACKLAKWTVQAVLAGSDQLKLGYVSRINSRDPSRHVILGTQQFKPHEFAAQSNLSMDNAWGVLRCIIDIVMKQKDGKYLIMKDPNKPMIRLYDIPDNTFDSDDSDDGEGDDGEAFQPVYNYGNK
;
A
#
# COMPACT_ATOMS: atom_id res chain seq x y z
N MET A 1 -4.16 -43.38 -68.36
CA MET A 1 -3.26 -42.29 -67.96
C MET A 1 -3.81 -41.01 -68.56
N ASN A 2 -4.52 -40.21 -67.74
CA ASN A 2 -5.13 -38.95 -68.17
C ASN A 2 -4.16 -37.81 -67.85
N THR A 3 -3.53 -37.25 -68.86
CA THR A 3 -2.41 -36.30 -68.78
C THR A 3 -2.88 -34.85 -68.64
N SER A 4 -3.86 -34.57 -67.78
CA SER A 4 -4.41 -33.22 -67.59
C SER A 4 -4.08 -32.56 -66.23
N THR A 5 -3.29 -33.19 -65.36
CA THR A 5 -2.93 -32.64 -64.04
C THR A 5 -1.42 -32.47 -63.88
N GLN A 6 -0.79 -31.66 -64.75
CA GLN A 6 0.64 -31.35 -64.61
C GLN A 6 1.05 -29.96 -65.11
N PHE A 7 0.21 -28.94 -64.93
CA PHE A 7 0.65 -27.55 -65.02
C PHE A 7 0.08 -26.71 -63.87
N PRO A 8 0.88 -25.78 -63.30
CA PRO A 8 0.42 -24.88 -62.23
C PRO A 8 -0.70 -23.96 -62.71
N ARG A 9 -1.67 -23.67 -61.84
CA ARG A 9 -2.81 -22.78 -62.13
C ARG A 9 -2.32 -21.34 -62.22
N PHE A 10 -2.53 -20.71 -63.38
CA PHE A 10 -2.29 -19.28 -63.59
C PHE A 10 -3.62 -18.57 -63.79
N GLU A 11 -3.98 -17.70 -62.85
CA GLU A 11 -5.14 -16.83 -62.99
C GLU A 11 -4.71 -15.52 -63.64
N LYS A 12 -5.41 -15.13 -64.69
CA LYS A 12 -5.11 -13.90 -65.41
C LYS A 12 -5.32 -12.70 -64.47
N PRO A 13 -4.30 -11.86 -64.23
CA PRO A 13 -4.48 -10.65 -63.42
C PRO A 13 -5.45 -9.70 -64.10
N VAL A 14 -6.32 -9.08 -63.31
CA VAL A 14 -7.22 -8.04 -63.78
C VAL A 14 -6.42 -6.76 -63.97
N VAL A 15 -6.49 -6.18 -65.16
CA VAL A 15 -5.82 -4.91 -65.50
C VAL A 15 -6.90 -3.94 -65.95
N GLN A 16 -6.82 -2.70 -65.46
CA GLN A 16 -7.74 -1.63 -65.84
C GLN A 16 -7.58 -1.29 -67.32
N PHE A 17 -8.71 -1.09 -68.02
CA PHE A 17 -8.73 -0.69 -69.42
C PHE A 17 -9.12 0.80 -69.53
N ASN A 18 -8.20 1.62 -70.03
CA ASN A 18 -8.43 3.04 -70.25
C ASN A 18 -8.45 3.33 -71.76
N GLU A 19 -9.62 3.66 -72.30
CA GLU A 19 -9.80 3.92 -73.74
C GLU A 19 -9.21 5.27 -74.18
N THR A 20 -9.17 6.24 -73.27
CA THR A 20 -8.86 7.65 -73.59
C THR A 20 -7.42 8.07 -73.27
N GLY A 21 -6.60 7.20 -72.69
CA GLY A 21 -5.21 7.53 -72.39
C GLY A 21 -4.46 6.44 -71.63
N TRP A 22 -3.24 6.77 -71.22
CA TRP A 22 -2.41 5.92 -70.37
C TRP A 22 -2.46 6.42 -68.93
N GLY A 23 -2.91 5.56 -68.00
CA GLY A 23 -2.97 5.88 -66.57
C GLY A 23 -4.21 5.28 -65.86
N PRO A 24 -4.33 5.45 -64.53
CA PRO A 24 -5.47 4.96 -63.77
C PRO A 24 -6.78 5.59 -64.25
N CYS A 25 -7.79 4.77 -64.52
CA CYS A 25 -9.12 5.23 -64.93
C CYS A 25 -10.16 5.14 -63.80
N GLU A 26 -9.86 4.37 -62.74
CA GLU A 26 -10.77 4.14 -61.62
C GLU A 26 -10.01 4.23 -60.29
N LEU A 27 -10.70 4.75 -59.26
CA LEU A 27 -10.20 4.69 -57.89
C LEU A 27 -10.16 3.22 -57.43
N PRO A 28 -9.12 2.80 -56.69
CA PRO A 28 -9.09 1.46 -56.13
C PRO A 28 -10.31 1.19 -55.24
N ASP A 29 -10.94 0.03 -55.43
CA ASP A 29 -12.14 -0.36 -54.66
C ASP A 29 -11.91 -0.31 -53.15
N THR A 30 -10.68 -0.56 -52.70
CA THR A 30 -10.29 -0.54 -51.29
C THR A 30 -10.51 0.79 -50.58
N PHE A 31 -10.48 1.93 -51.29
CA PHE A 31 -10.57 3.27 -50.69
C PHE A 31 -11.77 4.07 -51.20
N LYS A 32 -12.64 3.47 -52.01
CA LYS A 32 -13.78 4.17 -52.61
C LYS A 32 -14.83 4.60 -51.59
N ASP A 33 -15.07 3.75 -50.59
CA ASP A 33 -16.15 3.93 -49.60
C ASP A 33 -15.65 4.54 -48.27
N VAL A 34 -14.39 4.96 -48.21
CA VAL A 34 -13.74 5.47 -46.99
C VAL A 34 -13.13 6.84 -47.26
N PRO A 35 -13.43 7.89 -46.44
CA PRO A 35 -12.77 9.18 -46.58
C PRO A 35 -11.24 9.04 -46.52
N TYR A 36 -10.55 9.46 -47.57
CA TYR A 36 -9.11 9.32 -47.63
C TYR A 36 -8.41 10.28 -46.66
N GLN A 37 -7.59 9.75 -45.75
CA GLN A 37 -6.67 10.53 -44.93
C GLN A 37 -5.29 9.86 -44.94
N PRO A 38 -4.21 10.58 -45.32
CA PRO A 38 -2.86 10.02 -45.29
C PRO A 38 -2.42 9.74 -43.84
N PHE A 39 -1.64 8.69 -43.66
CA PHE A 39 -1.06 8.32 -42.37
C PHE A 39 0.27 7.59 -42.57
N SER A 40 1.09 7.53 -41.51
CA SER A 40 2.27 6.67 -41.48
C SER A 40 2.11 5.57 -40.43
N LYS A 41 2.34 4.31 -40.83
CA LYS A 41 2.35 3.17 -39.90
C LYS A 41 3.52 3.20 -38.90
N SER A 42 4.54 4.01 -39.16
CA SER A 42 5.69 4.17 -38.27
C SER A 42 5.47 5.22 -37.18
N ASP A 43 4.36 5.95 -37.22
CA ASP A 43 4.08 6.98 -36.23
C ASP A 43 3.84 6.32 -34.86
N ARG A 44 4.35 6.98 -33.82
CA ARG A 44 4.23 6.47 -32.44
C ARG A 44 2.78 6.53 -31.98
N LEU A 45 2.26 5.41 -31.49
CA LEU A 45 0.90 5.29 -30.92
C LEU A 45 0.93 5.45 -29.38
N GLY A 46 -0.24 5.67 -28.78
CA GLY A 46 -0.42 5.73 -27.31
C GLY A 46 -0.48 7.13 -26.71
N LYS A 47 -1.08 8.11 -27.40
CA LYS A 47 -1.36 9.45 -26.84
C LYS A 47 -2.63 9.40 -25.99
N ILE A 48 -2.54 9.87 -24.74
CA ILE A 48 -3.68 9.97 -23.82
C ILE A 48 -4.49 11.23 -24.12
N CYS A 49 -5.82 11.12 -24.10
CA CYS A 49 -6.74 12.25 -24.11
C CYS A 49 -7.19 12.53 -22.67
N ASP A 50 -6.99 13.76 -22.19
CA ASP A 50 -7.30 14.16 -20.82
C ASP A 50 -8.08 15.47 -20.83
N TRP A 51 -9.38 15.40 -20.51
CA TRP A 51 -10.28 16.57 -20.43
C TRP A 51 -10.02 17.45 -19.21
N THR A 52 -9.25 16.96 -18.22
CA THR A 52 -8.85 17.74 -17.03
C THR A 52 -7.54 18.49 -17.23
N ASN A 53 -6.81 18.19 -18.32
CA ASN A 53 -5.55 18.80 -18.71
C ASN A 53 -4.43 18.68 -17.64
N THR A 54 -4.51 17.66 -16.78
CA THR A 54 -3.56 17.42 -15.68
C THR A 54 -2.30 16.69 -16.14
N SER A 55 -2.41 15.86 -17.18
CA SER A 55 -1.34 15.07 -17.78
C SER A 55 -0.44 15.84 -18.77
N SER A 56 -0.83 17.05 -19.19
CA SER A 56 -0.18 17.80 -20.27
C SER A 56 0.94 18.76 -19.84
N SER A 57 1.48 18.61 -18.63
CA SER A 57 2.48 19.53 -18.09
C SER A 57 3.81 19.52 -18.86
N ASP A 58 4.15 18.41 -19.51
CA ASP A 58 5.42 18.24 -20.21
C ASP A 58 5.25 18.24 -21.74
N LYS A 59 5.39 19.43 -22.34
CA LYS A 59 5.29 19.69 -23.79
C LYS A 59 6.20 18.79 -24.64
N LYS A 60 7.23 18.18 -24.05
CA LYS A 60 8.14 17.25 -24.73
C LYS A 60 7.47 15.93 -25.13
N TYR A 61 6.42 15.49 -24.42
CA TYR A 61 5.72 14.25 -24.76
C TYR A 61 4.69 14.46 -25.87
N GLN A 62 3.99 15.59 -25.90
CA GLN A 62 3.00 15.86 -26.95
C GLN A 62 3.61 15.90 -28.35
N ASN A 63 4.85 16.40 -28.49
CA ASN A 63 5.56 16.46 -29.77
C ASN A 63 5.97 15.08 -30.32
N LYS A 64 6.01 14.02 -29.48
CA LYS A 64 6.39 12.67 -29.91
C LYS A 64 5.30 11.93 -30.68
N TYR A 65 4.05 12.39 -30.55
CA TYR A 65 2.86 11.81 -31.20
C TYR A 65 2.34 12.70 -32.33
N ALA A 66 3.09 13.74 -32.70
CA ALA A 66 2.78 14.54 -33.88
C ALA A 66 3.13 13.70 -35.12
N SER A 67 2.13 13.49 -35.98
CA SER A 67 2.38 12.82 -37.26
C SER A 67 3.34 13.64 -38.11
N SER A 68 4.39 13.00 -38.61
CA SER A 68 5.41 13.68 -39.44
C SER A 68 4.95 13.85 -40.89
N PHE A 69 3.90 13.15 -41.31
CA PHE A 69 3.38 13.18 -42.67
C PHE A 69 1.86 12.96 -42.68
N GLY A 70 1.12 13.85 -43.34
CA GLY A 70 -0.31 13.65 -43.57
C GLY A 70 -1.21 14.14 -42.42
N THR A 71 -1.02 15.38 -41.97
CA THR A 71 -1.95 16.00 -41.02
C THR A 71 -3.30 16.24 -41.71
N GLY A 72 -4.35 15.56 -41.27
CA GLY A 72 -5.71 15.69 -41.79
C GLY A 72 -6.74 15.66 -40.66
N ASN A 73 -7.87 16.34 -40.86
CA ASN A 73 -8.96 16.45 -39.90
C ASN A 73 -10.26 15.81 -40.42
N GLN A 74 -10.16 14.89 -41.38
CA GLN A 74 -11.35 14.29 -42.00
C GLN A 74 -12.14 13.42 -41.00
N TYR A 75 -11.43 12.86 -40.01
CA TYR A 75 -11.98 12.08 -38.89
C TYR A 75 -11.95 12.86 -37.56
N ALA A 76 -12.00 14.20 -37.60
CA ALA A 76 -12.02 15.03 -36.40
C ALA A 76 -13.45 15.40 -35.99
N TYR A 77 -13.72 15.37 -34.69
CA TYR A 77 -14.94 15.93 -34.10
C TYR A 77 -14.61 17.28 -33.45
N TYR A 78 -15.38 18.31 -33.80
CA TYR A 78 -15.30 19.63 -33.18
C TYR A 78 -16.54 19.84 -32.33
N HIS A 79 -16.34 20.00 -31.02
CA HIS A 79 -17.42 20.35 -30.10
C HIS A 79 -17.58 21.87 -30.09
N GLU A 80 -18.74 22.37 -30.55
CA GLU A 80 -19.00 23.82 -30.70
C GLU A 80 -19.60 24.47 -29.45
N GLU A 81 -20.05 23.69 -28.46
CA GLU A 81 -20.75 24.20 -27.27
C GLU A 81 -19.80 24.44 -26.08
N ASP A 82 -20.02 25.54 -25.37
CA ASP A 82 -19.24 25.93 -24.19
C ASP A 82 -19.82 25.22 -22.94
N GLU A 83 -19.32 24.01 -22.64
CA GLU A 83 -19.78 23.16 -21.53
C GLU A 83 -19.70 23.84 -20.15
N THR A 84 -18.91 24.92 -20.03
CA THR A 84 -18.78 25.70 -18.79
C THR A 84 -20.07 26.43 -18.40
N THR A 85 -21.03 26.52 -19.32
CA THR A 85 -22.31 27.20 -19.12
C THR A 85 -23.39 26.30 -18.50
N PHE A 86 -23.18 24.98 -18.48
CA PHE A 86 -24.16 24.04 -17.95
C PHE A 86 -23.92 23.78 -16.46
N HIS A 87 -24.98 23.94 -15.66
CA HIS A 87 -24.98 23.55 -14.26
C HIS A 87 -25.86 22.31 -14.08
N LEU A 88 -25.34 21.30 -13.39
CA LEU A 88 -26.12 20.13 -13.00
C LEU A 88 -27.14 20.56 -11.94
N VAL A 89 -28.43 20.45 -12.26
CA VAL A 89 -29.51 20.75 -11.32
C VAL A 89 -29.69 19.55 -10.40
N ASP A 90 -29.32 19.73 -9.12
CA ASP A 90 -29.57 18.73 -8.09
C ASP A 90 -31.06 18.70 -7.73
N THR A 91 -31.72 17.55 -7.86
CA THR A 91 -33.10 17.33 -7.43
C THR A 91 -33.21 16.88 -5.97
N ALA A 92 -32.09 16.74 -5.26
CA ALA A 92 -32.09 16.44 -3.83
C ALA A 92 -32.59 17.65 -3.03
N ARG A 93 -33.52 17.38 -2.09
CA ARG A 93 -34.05 18.42 -1.19
C ARG A 93 -32.91 18.98 -0.31
N ASP A 94 -32.68 20.29 -0.42
CA ASP A 94 -31.82 21.06 0.49
C ASP A 94 -32.11 20.74 1.96
N GLN A 95 -31.16 20.08 2.65
CA GLN A 95 -31.18 20.04 4.10
C GLN A 95 -30.80 21.42 4.64
N LYS A 96 -31.80 22.20 5.02
CA LYS A 96 -31.60 23.47 5.72
C LYS A 96 -30.82 23.21 7.03
N PRO A 97 -29.69 23.91 7.28
CA PRO A 97 -28.99 23.80 8.56
C PRO A 97 -29.90 24.27 9.71
N PRO A 98 -29.87 23.59 10.87
CA PRO A 98 -30.77 23.89 11.98
C PRO A 98 -30.51 25.30 12.52
N HIS A 99 -31.61 26.03 12.72
CA HIS A 99 -31.67 27.38 13.28
C HIS A 99 -30.76 27.61 14.50
N GLN A 100 -29.64 28.32 14.33
CA GLN A 100 -28.98 29.01 15.43
C GLN A 100 -29.68 30.36 15.66
N ARG A 101 -30.60 30.38 16.63
CA ARG A 101 -31.16 31.62 17.19
C ARG A 101 -30.12 32.31 18.08
N GLY A 102 -29.62 33.45 17.60
CA GLY A 102 -29.41 34.68 18.39
C GLY A 102 -28.25 34.73 19.38
N ARG A 103 -27.28 35.63 19.12
CA ARG A 103 -27.08 36.88 19.89
C ARG A 103 -25.86 37.66 19.37
N PHE A 104 -25.96 38.98 19.47
CA PHE A 104 -24.94 40.03 19.25
C PHE A 104 -24.59 40.43 17.81
N ARG A 105 -25.50 41.20 17.20
CA ARG A 105 -25.12 42.33 16.34
C ARG A 105 -25.02 43.58 17.21
N THR A 106 -23.85 44.23 17.25
CA THR A 106 -23.77 45.65 17.61
C THR A 106 -23.47 46.42 16.33
N ASN A 107 -24.49 47.15 15.90
CA ASN A 107 -24.50 47.99 14.72
C ASN A 107 -23.50 49.14 14.84
N LEU A 108 -22.69 49.27 13.80
CA LEU A 108 -21.95 50.47 13.45
C LEU A 108 -22.89 51.42 12.70
N ARG A 109 -23.45 52.45 13.35
CA ARG A 109 -23.77 53.73 12.69
C ARG A 109 -24.30 54.80 13.66
N ASN A 110 -23.67 55.97 13.52
CA ASN A 110 -24.27 57.31 13.65
C ASN A 110 -24.39 57.91 15.06
N THR A 111 -23.46 58.81 15.40
CA THR A 111 -23.80 60.10 16.03
C THR A 111 -22.69 61.11 15.77
N ARG A 112 -23.01 62.12 14.96
CA ARG A 112 -22.25 63.33 14.68
C ARG A 112 -22.97 64.47 15.41
N ALA A 113 -22.39 64.96 16.51
CA ALA A 113 -22.66 66.24 17.22
C ALA A 113 -21.95 66.11 18.58
N GLY A 114 -21.15 67.01 19.13
CA GLY A 114 -21.02 68.45 18.95
C GLY A 114 -20.83 69.04 20.36
N ARG A 115 -19.86 69.95 20.53
CA ARG A 115 -19.50 70.69 21.76
C ARG A 115 -18.84 69.81 22.85
N GLY A 116 -17.72 70.15 23.47
CA GLY A 116 -17.03 71.42 23.63
C GLY A 116 -16.62 71.55 25.10
N ARG A 117 -15.47 72.21 25.34
CA ARG A 117 -15.02 72.81 26.61
C ARG A 117 -13.99 72.03 27.45
N ASN A 118 -12.75 72.51 27.32
CA ASN A 118 -11.75 72.85 28.34
C ASN A 118 -11.58 71.94 29.57
N THR A 119 -10.33 71.63 29.94
CA THR A 119 -9.55 72.44 30.89
C THR A 119 -8.14 71.85 31.16
N ARG A 120 -7.12 72.66 30.81
CA ARG A 120 -5.79 72.90 31.42
C ARG A 120 -4.77 71.77 31.76
N GLY A 121 -3.53 72.11 31.36
CA GLY A 121 -2.25 71.87 32.07
C GLY A 121 -1.24 71.19 31.14
N GLY A 122 -0.36 71.89 30.41
CA GLY A 122 0.85 72.60 30.88
C GLY A 122 2.04 71.62 30.91
N LEU A 123 3.28 71.87 30.51
CA LEU A 123 4.04 72.99 29.99
C LEU A 123 5.48 72.43 29.72
N ASN A 124 6.20 72.93 28.70
CA ASN A 124 7.69 72.96 28.56
C ASN A 124 8.50 71.64 28.35
N SER A 125 9.61 71.56 27.61
CA SER A 125 10.39 72.50 26.76
C SER A 125 11.58 71.75 26.09
N VAL A 126 12.18 72.39 25.05
CA VAL A 126 13.58 72.27 24.52
C VAL A 126 13.99 70.96 23.79
N MET A 127 14.82 70.89 22.73
CA MET A 127 15.31 71.70 21.59
C MET A 127 16.58 70.98 21.06
N THR A 128 16.74 70.85 19.72
CA THR A 128 17.99 70.67 18.91
C THR A 128 18.82 69.38 19.11
N THR A 129 19.51 68.76 18.14
CA THR A 129 20.36 69.26 17.03
C THR A 129 20.48 68.25 15.87
N LEU A 130 20.88 68.79 14.71
CA LEU A 130 21.26 68.16 13.43
C LEU A 130 22.29 67.02 13.54
N GLY A 131 22.20 66.05 12.60
CA GLY A 131 23.27 65.13 12.26
C GLY A 131 22.93 64.23 11.08
N GLY A 132 23.08 64.74 9.86
CA GLY A 132 22.84 63.98 8.64
C GLY A 132 23.87 62.85 8.44
N LYS A 133 23.37 61.65 8.10
CA LYS A 133 24.11 60.65 7.33
C LYS A 133 23.16 59.92 6.40
N ASN A 134 23.53 59.94 5.14
CA ASN A 134 22.89 59.27 4.00
C ASN A 134 22.50 57.81 4.32
N ILE A 135 21.21 57.56 4.43
CA ILE A 135 20.64 56.22 4.23
C ILE A 135 19.87 56.32 2.91
N LYS A 136 20.47 55.77 1.85
CA LYS A 136 19.74 55.43 0.63
C LYS A 136 18.59 54.51 1.04
N SER A 137 17.38 55.04 1.08
CA SER A 137 16.14 54.29 1.20
C SER A 137 15.99 53.42 -0.05
N ARG A 138 16.63 52.26 -0.03
CA ARG A 138 16.40 51.20 -1.00
C ARG A 138 15.11 50.51 -0.60
N ASP A 139 14.01 51.05 -1.11
CA ASP A 139 12.76 50.38 -1.45
C ASP A 139 12.59 48.96 -0.87
N ALA A 140 12.12 48.87 0.38
CA ALA A 140 11.71 47.62 1.02
C ALA A 140 10.28 47.21 0.60
N ARG A 141 9.97 47.32 -0.70
CA ARG A 141 8.71 46.88 -1.33
C ARG A 141 8.91 45.79 -2.40
N ARG A 142 10.00 45.03 -2.30
CA ARG A 142 10.18 43.76 -3.01
C ARG A 142 10.61 42.69 -2.01
N GLY A 143 9.70 41.80 -1.66
CA GLY A 143 9.95 40.73 -0.69
C GLY A 143 8.72 40.11 -0.05
N MET A 144 7.52 40.58 -0.36
CA MET A 144 6.27 39.88 -0.05
C MET A 144 5.63 39.39 -1.35
N THR A 145 6.33 38.50 -2.04
CA THR A 145 5.67 37.46 -2.83
C THR A 145 4.95 36.58 -1.81
N LYS A 146 3.77 37.04 -1.38
CA LYS A 146 2.78 36.16 -0.78
C LYS A 146 2.67 34.97 -1.71
N LYS A 147 3.08 33.79 -1.25
CA LYS A 147 2.79 32.50 -1.90
C LYS A 147 1.27 32.27 -1.87
N PHE A 148 0.53 33.07 -2.63
CA PHE A 148 -0.82 32.80 -3.07
C PHE A 148 -0.66 31.90 -4.29
N GLY A 149 -0.58 30.59 -4.06
CA GLY A 149 -0.27 29.64 -5.13
C GLY A 149 -0.10 28.19 -4.72
N ALA A 150 0.02 27.88 -3.42
CA ALA A 150 -0.27 26.53 -2.94
C ALA A 150 -1.79 26.34 -2.89
N ARG A 151 -2.43 26.31 -4.07
CA ARG A 151 -3.66 25.51 -4.19
C ARG A 151 -3.20 24.12 -3.81
N ASN A 152 -3.81 23.56 -2.76
CA ASN A 152 -3.70 22.16 -2.42
C ASN A 152 -3.69 21.37 -3.73
N VAL A 153 -2.57 20.73 -4.03
CA VAL A 153 -2.53 19.71 -5.09
C VAL A 153 -3.68 18.78 -4.72
N PRO A 154 -4.67 18.55 -5.60
CA PRO A 154 -5.72 17.58 -5.32
C PRO A 154 -5.04 16.31 -4.84
N PRO A 155 -5.43 15.74 -3.68
CA PRO A 155 -4.81 14.51 -3.23
C PRO A 155 -4.87 13.51 -4.38
N LYS A 156 -3.69 13.03 -4.82
CA LYS A 156 -3.59 12.03 -5.89
C LYS A 156 -4.54 10.89 -5.49
N ILE A 157 -5.51 10.60 -6.37
CA ILE A 157 -6.51 9.56 -6.11
C ILE A 157 -5.74 8.27 -5.88
N ARG A 158 -5.92 7.65 -4.71
CA ARG A 158 -5.24 6.40 -4.40
C ARG A 158 -5.88 5.28 -5.20
N GLU A 159 -5.05 4.36 -5.64
CA GLU A 159 -5.46 3.20 -6.40
C GLU A 159 -6.08 2.14 -5.49
N SER A 160 -7.13 1.50 -6.00
CA SER A 160 -7.80 0.38 -5.34
C SER A 160 -6.93 -0.87 -5.49
N SER A 161 -6.87 -1.72 -4.47
CA SER A 161 -6.15 -3.00 -4.55
C SER A 161 -6.79 -3.97 -5.55
N VAL A 162 -8.06 -3.74 -5.88
CA VAL A 162 -8.83 -4.51 -6.84
C VAL A 162 -9.88 -3.63 -7.52
N ALA A 163 -10.11 -3.88 -8.82
CA ALA A 163 -11.15 -3.21 -9.58
C ALA A 163 -12.51 -3.84 -9.24
N VAL A 164 -13.38 -3.05 -8.61
CA VAL A 164 -14.76 -3.49 -8.30
C VAL A 164 -15.54 -3.63 -9.60
N ARG A 165 -16.04 -4.84 -9.86
CA ARG A 165 -16.85 -5.15 -11.05
C ARG A 165 -18.33 -4.88 -10.80
N SER A 166 -19.09 -4.73 -11.88
CA SER A 166 -20.54 -4.40 -11.84
C SER A 166 -21.43 -5.53 -11.34
N ASP A 167 -20.94 -6.77 -11.39
CA ASP A 167 -21.60 -7.98 -10.93
C ASP A 167 -21.40 -8.26 -9.43
N TRP A 168 -20.55 -7.48 -8.76
CA TRP A 168 -20.31 -7.61 -7.33
C TRP A 168 -21.44 -6.94 -6.53
N THR A 169 -21.97 -7.65 -5.53
CA THR A 169 -23.04 -7.12 -4.69
C THR A 169 -22.48 -6.65 -3.35
N SER A 170 -22.72 -5.39 -2.99
CA SER A 170 -22.30 -4.86 -1.68
C SER A 170 -23.20 -5.40 -0.57
N ILE A 171 -22.60 -6.09 0.41
CA ILE A 171 -23.31 -6.65 1.56
C ILE A 171 -23.37 -5.62 2.69
N GLU A 172 -22.20 -5.12 3.10
CA GLU A 172 -22.10 -4.17 4.20
C GLU A 172 -20.95 -3.18 3.99
N GLU A 173 -21.21 -1.92 4.36
CA GLU A 173 -20.20 -0.87 4.47
C GLU A 173 -19.99 -0.50 5.95
N MET A 174 -18.73 -0.52 6.39
CA MET A 174 -18.33 -0.20 7.75
C MET A 174 -17.32 0.93 7.76
N ASP A 175 -17.69 2.08 8.33
CA ASP A 175 -16.78 3.20 8.51
C ASP A 175 -15.85 2.99 9.72
N PHE A 176 -14.69 3.63 9.69
CA PHE A 176 -13.72 3.49 10.78
C PHE A 176 -14.25 3.95 12.15
N PRO A 177 -15.07 5.03 12.26
CA PRO A 177 -15.68 5.41 13.53
C PRO A 177 -16.57 4.34 14.16
N ARG A 178 -17.29 3.53 13.38
CA ARG A 178 -18.03 2.37 13.91
C ARG A 178 -17.07 1.28 14.37
N LEU A 179 -16.07 0.94 13.55
CA LEU A 179 -15.09 -0.12 13.89
C LEU A 179 -14.30 0.18 15.16
N MET A 180 -13.92 1.44 15.39
CA MET A 180 -13.20 1.87 16.60
C MET A 180 -14.00 1.72 17.91
N LYS A 181 -15.33 1.55 17.83
CA LYS A 181 -16.20 1.35 19.00
C LYS A 181 -16.48 -0.11 19.30
N LEU A 182 -16.10 -1.02 18.39
CA LEU A 182 -16.25 -2.45 18.61
C LEU A 182 -15.31 -2.90 19.73
N SER A 183 -15.73 -3.88 20.51
CA SER A 183 -14.93 -4.44 21.59
C SER A 183 -15.42 -5.84 21.89
N LEU A 184 -14.48 -6.78 21.98
CA LEU A 184 -14.70 -8.14 22.46
C LEU A 184 -13.70 -8.42 23.59
N PRO A 185 -14.07 -8.17 24.86
CA PRO A 185 -13.19 -8.38 25.99
C PRO A 185 -13.14 -9.85 26.42
N ASN A 186 -12.16 -10.19 27.28
CA ASN A 186 -12.00 -11.50 27.92
C ASN A 186 -11.68 -12.66 26.98
N ILE A 187 -11.09 -12.39 25.81
CA ILE A 187 -10.51 -13.44 24.97
C ILE A 187 -9.28 -14.02 25.68
N LYS A 188 -9.28 -15.36 25.84
CA LYS A 188 -8.17 -16.10 26.44
C LYS A 188 -6.97 -16.13 25.49
N GLU A 189 -5.80 -16.41 26.03
CA GLU A 189 -4.63 -16.74 25.19
C GLU A 189 -4.92 -17.99 24.35
N GLY A 190 -4.37 -18.00 23.14
CA GLY A 190 -4.59 -19.09 22.20
C GLY A 190 -3.90 -20.35 22.66
N GLU A 191 -4.58 -21.48 22.51
CA GLU A 191 -4.04 -22.80 22.84
C GLU A 191 -3.31 -23.38 21.63
N ASP A 192 -2.05 -23.78 21.81
CA ASP A 192 -1.24 -24.40 20.77
C ASP A 192 -1.78 -25.80 20.44
N ILE A 193 -2.11 -26.05 19.18
CA ILE A 193 -2.62 -27.33 18.67
C ILE A 193 -1.48 -28.14 18.06
N ILE A 194 -0.73 -27.51 17.16
CA ILE A 194 0.38 -28.09 16.41
C ILE A 194 1.50 -27.06 16.34
N THR A 195 2.73 -27.52 16.50
CA THR A 195 3.93 -26.70 16.30
C THR A 195 4.83 -27.31 15.25
N CYS A 196 5.28 -26.50 14.29
CA CYS A 196 6.04 -26.96 13.13
C CYS A 196 7.26 -26.07 12.88
N GLY A 197 8.28 -26.64 12.25
CA GLY A 197 9.43 -25.90 11.72
C GLY A 197 10.63 -25.83 12.67
N THR A 198 11.58 -24.97 12.32
CA THR A 198 12.87 -24.88 13.02
C THR A 198 13.29 -23.43 13.18
N LEU A 199 13.72 -23.07 14.39
CA LEU A 199 14.17 -21.73 14.74
C LEU A 199 15.67 -21.72 14.98
N GLU A 200 16.34 -20.70 14.46
CA GLU A 200 17.73 -20.39 14.80
C GLU A 200 17.80 -19.49 16.04
N PHE A 201 18.91 -19.58 16.77
CA PHE A 201 19.11 -18.77 17.96
C PHE A 201 19.52 -17.34 17.61
N TYR A 202 18.94 -16.37 18.31
CA TYR A 202 19.29 -14.97 18.17
C TYR A 202 20.71 -14.67 18.64
N ASP A 203 21.46 -13.91 17.85
CA ASP A 203 22.78 -13.43 18.22
C ASP A 203 22.70 -12.12 19.02
N LYS A 204 22.92 -12.23 20.34
CA LYS A 204 23.00 -11.07 21.25
C LYS A 204 24.04 -10.03 20.88
N THR A 205 25.04 -10.35 20.04
CA THR A 205 26.02 -9.34 19.66
C THR A 205 25.37 -8.17 18.92
N TYR A 206 24.23 -8.40 18.24
CA TYR A 206 23.46 -7.37 17.56
C TYR A 206 22.80 -6.36 18.51
N ASP A 207 22.53 -6.73 19.77
CA ASP A 207 22.00 -5.79 20.78
C ASP A 207 23.02 -4.72 21.20
N ARG A 208 24.31 -4.91 20.86
CA ARG A 208 25.38 -3.93 21.13
C ARG A 208 25.63 -2.97 19.96
N ILE A 209 24.99 -3.19 18.82
CA ILE A 209 25.09 -2.29 17.66
C ILE A 209 24.46 -0.94 18.00
N ASN A 210 25.15 0.13 17.63
CA ASN A 210 24.72 1.51 17.81
C ASN A 210 25.19 2.34 16.61
N VAL A 211 24.78 3.61 16.52
CA VAL A 211 25.05 4.45 15.34
C VAL A 211 26.54 4.70 15.08
N LYS A 212 27.42 4.52 16.08
CA LYS A 212 28.88 4.68 15.92
C LYS A 212 29.57 3.40 15.48
N SER A 213 28.94 2.24 15.73
CA SER A 213 29.42 0.92 15.35
C SER A 213 28.34 0.20 14.56
N GLU A 214 27.92 0.80 13.45
CA GLU A 214 26.93 0.25 12.53
C GLU A 214 27.46 -1.01 11.82
N LYS A 215 26.56 -1.92 11.46
CA LYS A 215 26.89 -3.16 10.74
C LYS A 215 26.22 -3.17 9.36
N PRO A 216 26.93 -3.48 8.26
CA PRO A 216 26.30 -3.62 6.95
C PRO A 216 25.20 -4.68 6.95
N LEU A 217 24.05 -4.36 6.33
CA LEU A 217 23.03 -5.36 6.05
C LEU A 217 23.52 -6.26 4.92
N GLN A 218 23.49 -7.57 5.14
CA GLN A 218 23.91 -8.57 4.18
C GLN A 218 22.70 -9.07 3.39
N LYS A 219 22.92 -9.42 2.12
CA LYS A 219 21.91 -10.10 1.32
C LYS A 219 21.96 -11.57 1.68
N ILE A 220 20.85 -12.11 2.15
CA ILE A 220 20.71 -13.52 2.54
C ILE A 220 19.76 -14.18 1.55
N ASP A 221 20.26 -15.24 0.94
CA ASP A 221 19.52 -16.06 0.01
C ASP A 221 18.86 -17.21 0.78
N ARG A 222 17.61 -16.98 1.20
CA ARG A 222 16.78 -17.98 1.90
C ARG A 222 15.34 -17.86 1.44
N ILE A 223 14.68 -19.00 1.27
CA ILE A 223 13.29 -19.04 0.84
C ILE A 223 12.36 -18.70 2.02
N VAL A 224 11.53 -17.69 1.83
CA VAL A 224 10.45 -17.28 2.74
C VAL A 224 9.13 -17.73 2.12
N HIS A 225 8.40 -18.60 2.82
CA HIS A 225 7.12 -19.11 2.36
C HIS A 225 6.00 -18.12 2.73
N THR A 226 5.23 -17.69 1.75
CA THR A 226 4.09 -16.78 1.95
C THR A 226 2.76 -17.48 1.63
N VAL A 227 2.62 -18.74 2.06
CA VAL A 227 1.46 -19.60 1.74
C VAL A 227 0.17 -19.08 2.40
N THR A 228 -0.93 -19.02 1.62
CA THR A 228 -2.27 -18.64 2.11
C THR A 228 -2.93 -19.73 2.96
N THR A 229 -4.14 -19.50 3.45
CA THR A 229 -4.85 -20.38 4.38
C THR A 229 -5.30 -21.69 3.73
N THR A 230 -5.90 -21.64 2.53
CA THR A 230 -6.42 -22.82 1.84
C THR A 230 -5.32 -23.75 1.30
N ASP A 231 -4.18 -23.19 0.89
CA ASP A 231 -3.03 -23.97 0.43
C ASP A 231 -2.27 -24.67 1.56
N ASP A 232 -2.44 -24.20 2.80
CA ASP A 232 -1.77 -24.76 3.96
C ASP A 232 -2.24 -26.20 4.26
N PRO A 233 -1.36 -27.21 4.18
CA PRO A 233 -1.74 -28.61 4.37
C PRO A 233 -2.14 -28.91 5.83
N VAL A 234 -1.59 -28.17 6.80
CA VAL A 234 -1.92 -28.34 8.22
C VAL A 234 -3.29 -27.75 8.51
N ILE A 235 -3.62 -26.58 7.96
CA ILE A 235 -4.96 -25.99 8.08
C ILE A 235 -6.00 -26.90 7.40
N ARG A 236 -5.72 -27.44 6.22
CA ARG A 236 -6.61 -28.42 5.54
C ARG A 236 -6.83 -29.70 6.36
N ARG A 237 -5.84 -30.13 7.13
CA ARG A 237 -5.95 -31.26 8.07
C ARG A 237 -6.80 -30.88 9.28
N LEU A 238 -6.52 -29.72 9.90
CA LEU A 238 -7.23 -29.21 11.07
C LEU A 238 -8.69 -28.89 10.78
N SER A 239 -9.00 -28.38 9.58
CA SER A 239 -10.35 -28.00 9.22
C SER A 239 -11.33 -29.16 9.20
N LYS A 240 -10.85 -30.42 9.13
CA LYS A 240 -11.68 -31.62 9.23
C LYS A 240 -12.08 -31.96 10.67
N THR A 241 -11.35 -31.47 11.67
CA THR A 241 -11.47 -31.91 13.06
C THR A 241 -11.81 -30.79 14.04
N ILE A 242 -11.24 -29.59 13.89
CA ILE A 242 -11.31 -28.50 14.88
C ILE A 242 -11.49 -27.16 14.17
N GLY A 243 -12.35 -26.30 14.71
CA GLY A 243 -12.49 -24.93 14.27
C GLY A 243 -13.56 -24.74 13.20
N ASN A 244 -14.00 -23.50 13.08
CA ASN A 244 -14.92 -23.06 12.03
C ASN A 244 -14.45 -21.78 11.34
N VAL A 245 -13.41 -21.11 11.82
CA VAL A 245 -12.78 -19.98 11.13
C VAL A 245 -11.30 -20.27 11.00
N PHE A 246 -10.77 -20.15 9.79
CA PHE A 246 -9.37 -20.44 9.47
C PHE A 246 -8.71 -19.23 8.81
N ALA A 247 -7.52 -18.86 9.28
CA ALA A 247 -6.75 -17.74 8.73
C ALA A 247 -5.24 -17.87 9.04
N THR A 248 -4.44 -16.98 8.47
CA THR A 248 -3.04 -16.74 8.89
C THR A 248 -2.95 -15.46 9.73
N ASP A 249 -1.90 -15.34 10.55
CA ASP A 249 -1.68 -14.16 11.37
C ASP A 249 -1.55 -12.85 10.56
N ALA A 250 -1.00 -12.88 9.35
CA ALA A 250 -0.92 -11.73 8.44
C ALA A 250 -2.30 -11.24 7.99
N ILE A 251 -3.21 -12.16 7.67
CA ILE A 251 -4.60 -11.88 7.29
C ILE A 251 -5.36 -11.30 8.49
N LEU A 252 -5.26 -11.96 9.65
CA LEU A 252 -5.89 -11.51 10.88
C LEU A 252 -5.37 -10.13 11.31
N ALA A 253 -4.06 -9.91 11.28
CA ALA A 253 -3.46 -8.63 11.64
C ALA A 253 -3.95 -7.49 10.75
N THR A 254 -4.17 -7.75 9.46
CA THR A 254 -4.70 -6.77 8.52
C THR A 254 -6.14 -6.38 8.85
N ILE A 255 -7.01 -7.37 9.16
CA ILE A 255 -8.39 -7.12 9.59
C ILE A 255 -8.43 -6.38 10.93
N MET A 256 -7.70 -6.89 11.92
CA MET A 256 -7.65 -6.34 13.28
C MET A 256 -7.15 -4.89 13.33
N CYS A 257 -6.21 -4.53 12.44
CA CYS A 257 -5.62 -3.20 12.36
C CYS A 257 -6.21 -2.33 11.23
N SER A 258 -7.34 -2.74 10.64
CA SER A 258 -7.97 -2.07 9.50
C SER A 258 -8.21 -0.57 9.70
N THR A 259 -8.55 -0.13 10.91
CA THR A 259 -8.81 1.27 11.26
C THR A 259 -7.59 2.20 11.15
N ARG A 260 -6.38 1.62 11.02
CA ARG A 260 -5.12 2.37 10.84
C ARG A 260 -4.63 2.38 9.40
N SER A 261 -5.26 1.60 8.52
CA SER A 261 -4.85 1.50 7.12
C SER A 261 -5.26 2.72 6.32
N ASN A 262 -4.34 3.21 5.49
CA ASN A 262 -4.56 4.31 4.55
C ASN A 262 -4.50 3.83 3.10
N TYR A 263 -3.69 2.83 2.79
CA TYR A 263 -3.71 2.19 1.47
C TYR A 263 -4.85 1.18 1.35
N SER A 264 -5.21 0.83 0.12
CA SER A 264 -6.22 -0.19 -0.15
C SER A 264 -5.61 -1.57 0.01
N TRP A 265 -6.39 -2.50 0.52
CA TRP A 265 -6.06 -3.91 0.66
C TRP A 265 -7.36 -4.69 0.54
N ASP A 266 -7.27 -5.97 0.19
CA ASP A 266 -8.40 -6.87 0.09
C ASP A 266 -8.03 -8.28 0.58
N ILE A 267 -9.04 -8.99 1.08
CA ILE A 267 -8.96 -10.35 1.59
C ILE A 267 -10.17 -11.11 1.05
N VAL A 268 -9.91 -12.29 0.48
CA VAL A 268 -10.94 -13.21 0.00
C VAL A 268 -11.43 -14.02 1.19
N ILE A 269 -12.74 -14.21 1.28
CA ILE A 269 -13.35 -15.00 2.35
C ILE A 269 -14.25 -16.04 1.69
N GLU A 270 -13.93 -17.31 1.87
CA GLU A 270 -14.73 -18.42 1.36
C GLU A 270 -15.53 -19.04 2.49
N LYS A 271 -16.84 -19.20 2.29
CA LYS A 271 -17.73 -19.83 3.25
C LYS A 271 -18.29 -21.14 2.70
N PHE A 272 -18.11 -22.21 3.47
CA PHE A 272 -18.63 -23.55 3.18
C PHE A 272 -19.35 -24.12 4.41
N GLY A 273 -20.68 -24.18 4.36
CA GLY A 273 -21.51 -24.52 5.51
C GLY A 273 -21.22 -23.59 6.70
N ASP A 274 -20.83 -24.18 7.82
CA ASP A 274 -20.47 -23.44 9.04
C ASP A 274 -19.00 -23.04 9.09
N LYS A 275 -18.21 -23.23 8.02
CA LYS A 275 -16.77 -22.93 7.99
C LYS A 275 -16.44 -21.71 7.14
N ILE A 276 -15.50 -20.92 7.61
CA ILE A 276 -14.97 -19.74 6.93
C ILE A 276 -13.46 -19.89 6.77
N PHE A 277 -12.97 -19.69 5.54
CA PHE A 277 -11.56 -19.60 5.21
C PHE A 277 -11.28 -18.16 4.75
N MET A 278 -10.29 -17.52 5.36
CA MET A 278 -9.84 -16.19 4.96
C MET A 278 -8.51 -16.32 4.23
N ASP A 279 -8.47 -15.93 2.97
CA ASP A 279 -7.32 -16.04 2.08
C ASP A 279 -6.87 -14.68 1.56
N LYS A 280 -5.59 -14.59 1.27
CA LYS A 280 -5.05 -13.50 0.46
C LYS A 280 -4.99 -13.95 -0.99
N ARG A 281 -5.09 -13.01 -1.93
CA ARG A 281 -4.93 -13.30 -3.35
C ARG A 281 -3.48 -13.50 -3.70
N ASP A 282 -3.19 -14.55 -4.44
CA ASP A 282 -1.90 -14.75 -5.09
C ASP A 282 -1.66 -13.64 -6.13
N ASN A 283 -0.39 -13.26 -6.32
CA ASN A 283 0.03 -12.19 -7.22
C ASN A 283 -0.37 -10.75 -6.82
N THR A 284 -0.65 -10.51 -5.54
CA THR A 284 -0.89 -9.16 -5.01
C THR A 284 0.26 -8.63 -4.17
N GLU A 285 0.25 -7.32 -3.93
CA GLU A 285 1.20 -6.65 -3.02
C GLU A 285 0.88 -6.84 -1.53
N PHE A 286 0.05 -7.82 -1.16
CA PHE A 286 -0.43 -8.01 0.22
C PHE A 286 0.72 -8.21 1.22
N ASP A 287 1.75 -8.95 0.83
CA ASP A 287 2.92 -9.23 1.66
C ASP A 287 3.94 -8.07 1.69
N LEU A 288 3.77 -7.05 0.84
CA LEU A 288 4.68 -5.91 0.83
C LEU A 288 4.45 -5.00 2.04
N LEU A 289 5.56 -4.57 2.63
CA LEU A 289 5.56 -3.68 3.78
C LEU A 289 5.43 -2.23 3.35
N THR A 290 4.32 -1.58 3.71
CA THR A 290 4.12 -0.15 3.41
C THR A 290 5.15 0.74 4.12
N VAL A 291 5.50 1.87 3.49
CA VAL A 291 6.49 2.83 4.00
C VAL A 291 5.88 4.23 4.04
N ASN A 292 5.91 4.87 5.22
CA ASN A 292 5.35 6.19 5.46
C ASN A 292 3.85 6.31 5.06
N GLU A 293 3.10 5.22 5.15
CA GLU A 293 1.69 5.15 4.75
C GLU A 293 0.80 6.15 5.50
N THR A 294 1.06 6.35 6.80
CA THR A 294 0.26 7.19 7.70
C THR A 294 0.95 8.51 8.05
N SER A 295 1.97 8.91 7.27
CA SER A 295 2.54 10.24 7.38
C SER A 295 1.53 11.31 6.94
N VAL A 296 1.80 12.57 7.29
CA VAL A 296 0.98 13.71 6.86
C VAL A 296 1.00 13.84 5.33
N GLU A 297 2.16 13.59 4.73
CA GLU A 297 2.39 13.56 3.29
C GLU A 297 3.03 12.21 2.96
N PRO A 298 2.24 11.20 2.56
CA PRO A 298 2.75 9.91 2.10
C PRO A 298 3.60 10.08 0.82
N PRO A 299 4.53 9.16 0.52
CA PRO A 299 5.28 9.21 -0.74
C PRO A 299 4.32 9.20 -1.95
N THR A 300 4.58 10.07 -2.94
CA THR A 300 3.75 10.19 -4.15
C THR A 300 4.56 10.13 -5.44
N ASP A 301 5.86 9.86 -5.34
CA ASP A 301 6.77 9.76 -6.47
C ASP A 301 6.31 8.67 -7.46
N ASP A 302 6.54 8.91 -8.75
CA ASP A 302 6.19 7.95 -9.81
C ASP A 302 7.13 6.73 -9.80
N ASP A 303 6.71 5.62 -10.42
CA ASP A 303 7.41 4.33 -10.35
C ASP A 303 8.84 4.30 -10.90
N SER A 304 9.21 5.30 -11.71
CA SER A 304 10.60 5.49 -12.14
C SER A 304 11.53 5.95 -11.00
N SER A 305 10.97 6.50 -9.92
CA SER A 305 11.70 6.94 -8.74
C SER A 305 11.98 5.76 -7.81
N PRO A 306 13.20 5.63 -7.26
CA PRO A 306 13.48 4.66 -6.19
C PRO A 306 12.72 4.96 -4.89
N ASN A 307 12.01 6.09 -4.81
CA ASN A 307 11.20 6.49 -3.67
C ASN A 307 9.69 6.45 -3.97
N SER A 308 9.27 5.79 -5.06
CA SER A 308 7.84 5.49 -5.27
C SER A 308 7.31 4.59 -4.15
N PRO A 309 6.02 4.66 -3.79
CA PRO A 309 5.44 3.80 -2.76
C PRO A 309 5.72 2.31 -2.98
N ARG A 310 5.60 1.84 -4.22
CA ARG A 310 5.86 0.45 -4.61
C ARG A 310 7.33 0.07 -4.43
N ASN A 311 8.26 0.88 -4.94
CA ASN A 311 9.70 0.60 -4.81
C ASN A 311 10.17 0.63 -3.35
N LEU A 312 9.65 1.56 -2.55
CA LEU A 312 9.92 1.60 -1.11
C LEU A 312 9.36 0.38 -0.39
N ALA A 313 8.18 -0.12 -0.79
CA ALA A 313 7.60 -1.30 -0.19
C ALA A 313 8.39 -2.58 -0.51
N ILE A 314 8.85 -2.73 -1.77
CA ILE A 314 9.75 -3.81 -2.19
C ILE A 314 11.05 -3.75 -1.38
N GLU A 315 11.67 -2.59 -1.28
CA GLU A 315 12.90 -2.38 -0.51
C GLU A 315 12.70 -2.70 0.98
N ALA A 316 11.62 -2.22 1.60
CA ALA A 316 11.33 -2.47 3.00
C ALA A 316 11.13 -3.96 3.30
N THR A 317 10.44 -4.67 2.39
CA THR A 317 10.22 -6.11 2.49
C THR A 317 11.54 -6.87 2.37
N PHE A 318 12.38 -6.50 1.40
CA PHE A 318 13.73 -7.02 1.25
C PHE A 318 14.61 -6.79 2.49
N ILE A 319 14.58 -5.57 3.06
CA ILE A 319 15.30 -5.25 4.30
C ILE A 319 14.81 -6.13 5.45
N ASN A 320 13.50 -6.30 5.58
CA ASN A 320 12.91 -7.09 6.66
C ASN A 320 13.29 -8.56 6.57
N HIS A 321 13.24 -9.16 5.37
CA HIS A 321 13.67 -10.53 5.14
C HIS A 321 15.15 -10.71 5.51
N ASN A 322 16.05 -9.89 4.96
CA ASN A 322 17.47 -9.98 5.26
C ASN A 322 17.79 -9.78 6.74
N PHE A 323 17.20 -8.77 7.37
CA PHE A 323 17.43 -8.47 8.77
C PHE A 323 16.97 -9.63 9.66
N SER A 324 15.79 -10.21 9.39
CA SER A 324 15.24 -11.32 10.19
C SER A 324 16.19 -12.52 10.28
N GLN A 325 16.93 -12.80 9.20
CA GLN A 325 17.87 -13.92 9.12
C GLN A 325 19.27 -13.53 9.59
N GLN A 326 19.73 -12.30 9.30
CA GLN A 326 21.09 -11.86 9.59
C GLN A 326 21.39 -11.75 11.09
N VAL A 327 20.39 -11.45 11.91
CA VAL A 327 20.55 -11.34 13.37
C VAL A 327 20.53 -12.68 14.10
N LEU A 328 20.36 -13.78 13.36
CA LEU A 328 20.38 -15.13 13.89
C LEU A 328 21.78 -15.75 13.72
N LYS A 329 22.07 -16.75 14.54
CA LYS A 329 23.28 -17.54 14.42
C LYS A 329 23.09 -18.58 13.33
N THR A 330 23.57 -18.24 12.14
CA THR A 330 23.53 -19.10 10.96
C THR A 330 24.83 -19.91 10.83
N GLY A 331 24.76 -21.23 10.71
CA GLY A 331 25.92 -22.07 10.40
C GLY A 331 25.68 -23.56 10.63
N PRO A 332 26.48 -24.44 10.00
CA PRO A 332 26.33 -25.90 10.13
C PRO A 332 26.64 -26.41 11.55
N ASN A 333 27.43 -25.67 12.32
CA ASN A 333 27.83 -26.01 13.69
C ASN A 333 26.98 -25.33 14.76
N GLU A 334 26.02 -24.49 14.38
CA GLU A 334 25.13 -23.80 15.32
C GLU A 334 23.89 -24.67 15.58
N SER A 335 23.54 -24.84 16.85
CA SER A 335 22.34 -25.57 17.24
C SER A 335 21.08 -24.84 16.77
N LYS A 336 20.04 -25.57 16.38
CA LYS A 336 18.71 -25.03 16.06
C LYS A 336 17.68 -25.59 17.03
N TYR A 337 16.67 -24.80 17.36
CA TYR A 337 15.50 -25.28 18.09
C TYR A 337 14.52 -25.89 17.10
N LYS A 338 14.13 -27.15 17.32
CA LYS A 338 13.19 -27.88 16.47
C LYS A 338 11.86 -28.01 17.21
N PHE A 339 10.77 -27.71 16.52
CA PHE A 339 9.43 -28.04 16.98
C PHE A 339 9.12 -29.53 16.76
N ASP A 340 7.92 -29.94 17.15
CA ASP A 340 7.50 -31.35 17.10
C ASP A 340 7.37 -31.86 15.65
N GLU A 341 6.83 -31.05 14.75
CA GLU A 341 6.72 -31.36 13.32
C GLU A 341 7.74 -30.55 12.48
N PRO A 342 8.21 -31.08 11.33
CA PRO A 342 9.04 -30.31 10.39
C PRO A 342 8.24 -29.17 9.74
N ASN A 343 8.92 -28.31 8.97
CA ASN A 343 8.24 -27.27 8.20
C ASN A 343 7.30 -27.93 7.17
N PRO A 344 5.98 -27.62 7.18
CA PRO A 344 4.99 -28.29 6.35
C PRO A 344 5.03 -27.90 4.87
N PHE A 345 5.87 -26.93 4.50
CA PHE A 345 5.96 -26.39 3.13
C PHE A 345 7.17 -26.89 2.35
N ILE A 346 7.98 -27.77 2.95
CA ILE A 346 9.15 -28.37 2.29
C ILE A 346 9.03 -29.89 2.27
N SER A 347 9.49 -30.50 1.19
CA SER A 347 9.77 -31.93 1.14
C SER A 347 11.18 -32.23 1.67
N GLU A 348 11.37 -33.37 2.33
CA GLU A 348 12.66 -33.79 2.89
C GLU A 348 13.78 -33.95 1.84
N ASP A 349 13.40 -34.10 0.55
CA ASP A 349 14.30 -34.34 -0.58
C ASP A 349 14.81 -33.05 -1.26
N GLU A 350 14.38 -31.87 -0.80
CA GLU A 350 14.78 -30.59 -1.37
C GLU A 350 15.95 -29.99 -0.56
N ASP A 351 17.14 -29.91 -1.16
CA ASP A 351 18.31 -29.18 -0.64
C ASP A 351 18.09 -27.65 -0.72
N ILE A 352 17.00 -27.17 -0.12
CA ILE A 352 16.58 -25.76 -0.13
C ILE A 352 16.92 -25.12 1.22
N GLU A 353 17.71 -24.04 1.17
CA GLU A 353 17.95 -23.20 2.35
C GLU A 353 16.71 -22.35 2.68
N VAL A 354 15.90 -22.85 3.61
CA VAL A 354 14.74 -22.12 4.12
C VAL A 354 15.10 -21.10 5.19
N ALA A 355 14.32 -20.03 5.25
CA ALA A 355 14.36 -19.07 6.35
C ALA A 355 14.08 -19.75 7.70
N SER A 356 14.72 -19.26 8.76
CA SER A 356 14.39 -19.61 10.15
C SER A 356 12.97 -19.11 10.43
N VAL A 357 12.04 -20.05 10.57
CA VAL A 357 10.64 -19.79 10.89
C VAL A 357 10.03 -20.98 11.62
N GLY A 358 9.25 -20.67 12.65
CA GLY A 358 8.47 -21.62 13.43
C GLY A 358 7.00 -21.29 13.32
N TYR A 359 6.19 -22.27 12.91
CA TYR A 359 4.75 -22.12 12.77
C TYR A 359 4.05 -22.71 14.00
N ARG A 360 3.12 -21.96 14.59
CA ARG A 360 2.22 -22.44 15.63
C ARG A 360 0.78 -22.31 15.17
N TYR A 361 0.08 -23.43 15.14
CA TYR A 361 -1.35 -23.45 14.87
C TYR A 361 -2.08 -23.35 16.19
N LYS A 362 -2.76 -22.23 16.40
CA LYS A 362 -3.39 -21.89 17.68
C LYS A 362 -4.90 -21.81 17.51
N LYS A 363 -5.63 -22.22 18.55
CA LYS A 363 -7.09 -22.03 18.62
C LYS A 363 -7.48 -20.97 19.65
N TRP A 364 -8.52 -20.22 19.31
CA TRP A 364 -9.21 -19.30 20.20
C TRP A 364 -10.71 -19.56 20.17
N ASP A 365 -11.31 -19.58 21.36
CA ASP A 365 -12.76 -19.54 21.52
C ASP A 365 -13.19 -18.07 21.56
N LEU A 366 -13.93 -17.64 20.54
CA LEU A 366 -14.46 -16.28 20.43
C LEU A 366 -15.89 -16.16 20.95
N GLY A 367 -16.46 -17.23 21.53
CA GLY A 367 -17.83 -17.33 22.01
C GLY A 367 -18.86 -17.54 20.88
N SER A 368 -20.10 -17.88 21.25
CA SER A 368 -21.18 -18.21 20.29
C SER A 368 -20.80 -19.32 19.30
N ASP A 369 -20.10 -20.35 19.79
CA ASP A 369 -19.63 -21.50 19.00
C ASP A 369 -18.66 -21.14 17.86
N ILE A 370 -18.02 -19.95 17.92
CA ILE A 370 -16.96 -19.55 16.98
C ILE A 370 -15.60 -19.92 17.56
N VAL A 371 -14.93 -20.84 16.88
CA VAL A 371 -13.59 -21.32 17.19
C VAL A 371 -12.67 -20.96 16.03
N LEU A 372 -11.84 -19.94 16.27
CA LEU A 372 -10.82 -19.49 15.34
C LEU A 372 -9.60 -20.39 15.45
N VAL A 373 -9.09 -20.87 14.32
CA VAL A 373 -7.80 -21.54 14.17
C VAL A 373 -6.94 -20.69 13.26
N ALA A 374 -5.75 -20.31 13.72
CA ALA A 374 -4.84 -19.53 12.90
C ALA A 374 -3.41 -20.04 12.95
N ARG A 375 -2.71 -19.94 11.81
CA ARG A 375 -1.26 -20.11 11.74
C ARG A 375 -0.58 -18.83 12.20
N CYS A 376 0.26 -18.94 13.22
CA CYS A 376 1.09 -17.86 13.73
C CYS A 376 2.57 -18.19 13.59
N GLU A 377 3.41 -17.17 13.57
CA GLU A 377 4.82 -17.32 13.22
C GLU A 377 5.76 -16.77 14.30
N HIS A 378 6.89 -17.46 14.51
CA HIS A 378 8.05 -16.96 15.23
C HIS A 378 9.27 -16.94 14.29
N ASP A 379 10.09 -15.90 14.43
CA ASP A 379 11.24 -15.68 13.55
C ASP A 379 12.53 -16.27 14.16
N GLY A 380 12.63 -16.33 15.49
CA GLY A 380 13.80 -16.87 16.18
C GLY A 380 13.56 -17.22 17.65
N VAL A 381 14.56 -17.80 18.28
CA VAL A 381 14.54 -18.18 19.70
C VAL A 381 15.74 -17.62 20.44
N PHE A 382 15.57 -17.34 21.73
CA PHE A 382 16.64 -16.87 22.60
C PHE A 382 16.66 -17.69 23.90
N GLN A 383 17.83 -18.21 24.30
CA GLN A 383 17.97 -18.96 25.54
C GLN A 383 18.42 -18.06 26.69
N THR A 384 17.57 -17.97 27.72
CA THR A 384 17.87 -17.24 28.95
C THR A 384 19.02 -17.89 29.72
N PRO A 385 19.72 -17.14 30.61
CA PRO A 385 20.76 -17.74 31.47
C PRO A 385 20.26 -18.90 32.34
N ASN A 386 18.94 -18.97 32.60
CA ASN A 386 18.31 -20.01 33.40
C ASN A 386 18.06 -21.31 32.61
N GLY A 387 18.28 -21.30 31.29
CA GLY A 387 18.03 -22.43 30.40
C GLY A 387 16.72 -22.35 29.63
N ASP A 388 15.78 -21.49 30.06
CA ASP A 388 14.46 -21.33 29.40
C ASP A 388 14.58 -20.67 28.03
N HIS A 389 13.75 -21.11 27.09
CA HIS A 389 13.65 -20.56 25.74
C HIS A 389 12.58 -19.47 25.67
N GLN A 390 12.94 -18.34 25.07
CA GLN A 390 12.05 -17.23 24.74
C GLN A 390 11.89 -17.12 23.23
N PHE A 391 10.66 -16.99 22.75
CA PHE A 391 10.34 -16.89 21.34
C PHE A 391 10.28 -15.42 20.90
N LEU A 392 10.83 -15.16 19.71
CA LEU A 392 11.01 -13.82 19.19
C LEU A 392 10.22 -13.61 17.90
N SER A 393 9.58 -12.46 17.80
CA SER A 393 9.22 -11.89 16.50
C SER A 393 10.23 -10.79 16.15
N ILE A 394 10.82 -10.85 14.96
CA ILE A 394 11.94 -10.01 14.51
C ILE A 394 11.48 -9.25 13.27
N LYS A 395 11.39 -7.92 13.37
CA LYS A 395 10.97 -7.04 12.27
C LYS A 395 11.94 -5.87 12.11
N ALA A 396 12.02 -5.28 10.93
CA ALA A 396 12.95 -4.19 10.62
C ALA A 396 12.21 -2.91 10.21
N LEU A 397 12.44 -1.83 10.94
CA LEU A 397 12.12 -0.48 10.51
C LEU A 397 13.18 0.00 9.52
N ASN A 398 12.75 0.73 8.48
CA ASN A 398 13.61 1.23 7.43
C ASN A 398 13.57 2.77 7.33
N GLU A 399 14.76 3.39 7.27
CA GLU A 399 14.95 4.81 6.93
C GLU A 399 15.49 4.92 5.50
N TRP A 400 14.77 5.65 4.64
CA TRP A 400 15.15 5.89 3.26
C TRP A 400 15.80 7.28 3.10
N ASP A 401 15.01 8.35 3.01
CA ASP A 401 15.48 9.74 3.02
C ASP A 401 14.71 10.55 4.07
N SER A 402 15.34 10.80 5.22
CA SER A 402 14.70 11.47 6.35
C SER A 402 14.30 12.92 6.03
N LYS A 403 14.96 13.58 5.06
CA LYS A 403 14.62 14.96 4.68
C LYS A 403 13.37 14.99 3.80
N LEU A 404 13.29 14.09 2.83
CA LEU A 404 12.11 13.96 1.97
C LEU A 404 10.91 13.40 2.75
N ALA A 405 11.14 12.46 3.66
CA ALA A 405 10.11 11.89 4.52
C ALA A 405 9.60 12.85 5.61
N ASN A 406 10.21 14.03 5.75
CA ASN A 406 9.99 14.96 6.87
C ASN A 406 10.12 14.25 8.24
N GLY A 407 11.11 13.36 8.33
CA GLY A 407 11.41 12.52 9.49
C GLY A 407 12.64 13.00 10.26
N MET A 408 12.90 12.35 11.39
CA MET A 408 14.14 12.57 12.14
C MET A 408 15.27 11.71 11.55
N GLU A 409 16.46 12.29 11.44
CA GLU A 409 17.66 11.59 10.97
C GLU A 409 18.19 10.63 12.04
N TRP A 410 18.14 9.31 11.77
CA TRP A 410 18.41 8.29 12.78
C TRP A 410 19.85 8.32 13.27
N ARG A 411 20.83 8.49 12.38
CA ARG A 411 22.26 8.54 12.75
C ARG A 411 22.60 9.60 13.80
N GLN A 412 21.82 10.68 13.87
CA GLN A 412 22.01 11.75 14.86
C GLN A 412 21.17 11.54 16.13
N LYS A 413 20.01 10.87 16.01
CA LYS A 413 18.96 10.86 17.04
C LYS A 413 18.77 9.55 17.77
N LEU A 414 19.20 8.42 17.22
CA LEU A 414 18.88 7.10 17.78
C LEU A 414 19.59 6.85 19.13
N ASP A 415 20.81 7.36 19.30
CA ASP A 415 21.56 7.24 20.57
C ASP A 415 21.05 8.17 21.67
N THR A 416 20.58 9.38 21.31
CA THR A 416 20.22 10.43 22.29
C THR A 416 18.72 10.56 22.52
N GLN A 417 17.91 10.25 21.52
CA GLN A 417 16.46 10.51 21.45
C GLN A 417 15.71 9.30 20.87
N ARG A 418 16.08 8.08 21.28
CA ARG A 418 15.48 6.83 20.79
C ARG A 418 13.94 6.80 20.85
N GLY A 419 13.38 7.27 21.97
CA GLY A 419 11.92 7.36 22.13
C GLY A 419 11.26 8.33 21.14
N ALA A 420 11.95 9.41 20.75
CA ALA A 420 11.43 10.33 19.75
C ALA A 420 11.45 9.69 18.35
N VAL A 421 12.53 8.99 17.99
CA VAL A 421 12.62 8.23 16.73
C VAL A 421 11.47 7.23 16.64
N LEU A 422 11.27 6.42 17.67
CA LEU A 422 10.17 5.46 17.73
C LEU A 422 8.79 6.12 17.63
N ALA A 423 8.57 7.24 18.32
CA ALA A 423 7.30 7.98 18.24
C ALA A 423 7.03 8.53 16.83
N ASN A 424 8.07 8.96 16.11
CA ASN A 424 7.95 9.38 14.72
C ASN A 424 7.58 8.20 13.81
N GLU A 425 8.20 7.04 14.02
CA GLU A 425 7.88 5.82 13.26
C GLU A 425 6.48 5.29 13.56
N LEU A 426 6.04 5.29 14.82
CA LEU A 426 4.67 4.94 15.20
C LEU A 426 3.63 5.84 14.54
N ARG A 427 3.95 7.11 14.28
CA ARG A 427 3.07 8.05 13.59
C ARG A 427 3.06 7.81 12.07
N ASN A 428 4.23 7.63 11.45
CA ASN A 428 4.34 7.54 9.99
C ASN A 428 4.05 6.13 9.43
N ASN A 429 4.20 5.10 10.25
CA ASN A 429 4.05 3.69 9.86
C ASN A 429 3.03 2.98 10.78
N ALA A 430 1.97 3.68 11.20
CA ALA A 430 1.07 3.23 12.26
C ALA A 430 0.38 1.90 11.96
N CYS A 431 -0.03 1.66 10.71
CA CYS A 431 -0.62 0.40 10.27
C CYS A 431 0.39 -0.74 10.32
N LYS A 432 1.57 -0.56 9.70
CA LYS A 432 2.66 -1.55 9.67
C LYS A 432 3.07 -2.02 11.07
N LEU A 433 3.36 -1.09 11.99
CA LEU A 433 3.75 -1.44 13.36
C LEU A 433 2.60 -2.11 14.14
N ALA A 434 1.35 -1.68 13.92
CA ALA A 434 0.21 -2.33 14.55
C ALA A 434 0.06 -3.80 14.08
N LYS A 435 0.18 -4.06 12.76
CA LYS A 435 0.14 -5.42 12.21
C LYS A 435 1.20 -6.33 12.83
N TRP A 436 2.46 -5.87 12.89
CA TRP A 436 3.54 -6.64 13.53
C TRP A 436 3.29 -6.90 15.01
N THR A 437 2.71 -5.92 15.72
CA THR A 437 2.38 -6.08 17.13
C THR A 437 1.30 -7.13 17.32
N VAL A 438 0.24 -7.10 16.50
CA VAL A 438 -0.82 -8.11 16.52
C VAL A 438 -0.27 -9.49 16.19
N GLN A 439 0.55 -9.64 15.15
CA GLN A 439 1.21 -10.92 14.83
C GLN A 439 2.00 -11.47 16.02
N ALA A 440 2.81 -10.64 16.66
CA ALA A 440 3.59 -11.05 17.82
C ALA A 440 2.72 -11.44 19.02
N VAL A 441 1.59 -10.74 19.25
CA VAL A 441 0.61 -11.08 20.30
C VAL A 441 -0.12 -12.39 19.98
N LEU A 442 -0.59 -12.59 18.75
CA LEU A 442 -1.29 -13.81 18.32
C LEU A 442 -0.37 -15.04 18.42
N ALA A 443 0.88 -14.90 17.98
CA ALA A 443 1.89 -15.94 18.13
C ALA A 443 2.20 -16.28 19.59
N GLY A 444 1.98 -15.34 20.53
CA GLY A 444 2.43 -15.48 21.91
C GLY A 444 3.95 -15.33 22.03
N SER A 445 4.54 -14.43 21.24
CA SER A 445 5.98 -14.15 21.31
C SER A 445 6.34 -13.48 22.63
N ASP A 446 7.42 -13.92 23.27
CA ASP A 446 7.91 -13.30 24.51
C ASP A 446 8.46 -11.89 24.26
N GLN A 447 9.09 -11.69 23.10
CA GLN A 447 9.67 -10.41 22.70
C GLN A 447 9.41 -10.12 21.23
N LEU A 448 9.12 -8.85 20.94
CA LEU A 448 9.19 -8.23 19.62
C LEU A 448 10.51 -7.45 19.53
N LYS A 449 11.41 -7.87 18.64
CA LYS A 449 12.66 -7.17 18.32
C LYS A 449 12.50 -6.35 17.05
N LEU A 450 12.78 -5.06 17.16
CA LEU A 450 12.79 -4.10 16.07
C LEU A 450 14.23 -3.72 15.70
N GLY A 451 14.60 -3.96 14.45
CA GLY A 451 15.84 -3.44 13.86
C GLY A 451 15.65 -2.04 13.28
N TYR A 452 16.65 -1.17 13.42
CA TYR A 452 16.71 0.12 12.74
C TYR A 452 17.71 0.04 11.60
N VAL A 453 17.22 -0.05 10.37
CA VAL A 453 18.02 -0.17 9.16
C VAL A 453 17.88 1.10 8.32
N SER A 454 18.99 1.67 7.88
CA SER A 454 19.02 2.90 7.07
C SER A 454 19.82 2.67 5.79
N ARG A 455 19.45 3.35 4.69
CA ARG A 455 20.30 3.41 3.50
C ARG A 455 21.67 4.00 3.88
N ILE A 456 22.76 3.57 3.21
CA ILE A 456 24.08 4.20 3.40
C ILE A 456 24.08 5.61 2.83
N ASN A 457 23.52 5.75 1.62
CA ASN A 457 23.30 7.03 0.96
C ASN A 457 21.80 7.12 0.65
N SER A 458 21.14 8.22 1.01
CA SER A 458 19.68 8.34 0.87
C SER A 458 19.19 8.18 -0.58
N ARG A 459 20.07 8.40 -1.56
CA ARG A 459 19.80 8.24 -3.00
C ARG A 459 20.08 6.84 -3.56
N ASP A 460 20.74 5.97 -2.79
CA ASP A 460 21.16 4.63 -3.21
C ASP A 460 20.33 3.57 -2.44
N PRO A 461 19.30 2.96 -3.06
CA PRO A 461 18.47 1.94 -2.42
C PRO A 461 19.17 0.56 -2.33
N SER A 462 20.38 0.39 -2.87
CA SER A 462 21.01 -0.92 -3.00
C SER A 462 21.77 -1.40 -1.77
N ARG A 463 22.12 -0.49 -0.86
CA ARG A 463 22.98 -0.76 0.30
C ARG A 463 22.45 -0.14 1.59
N HIS A 464 22.41 -0.97 2.62
CA HIS A 464 21.85 -0.62 3.92
C HIS A 464 22.80 -0.96 5.06
N VAL A 465 22.60 -0.29 6.19
CA VAL A 465 23.32 -0.54 7.44
C VAL A 465 22.34 -0.63 8.60
N ILE A 466 22.65 -1.51 9.54
CA ILE A 466 21.95 -1.68 10.81
C ILE A 466 22.54 -0.68 11.79
N LEU A 467 21.70 0.25 12.25
CA LEU A 467 22.07 1.29 13.21
C LEU A 467 21.86 0.88 14.67
N GLY A 468 21.02 -0.14 14.90
CA GLY A 468 20.78 -0.69 16.23
C GLY A 468 19.53 -1.56 16.27
N THR A 469 19.30 -2.17 17.42
CA THR A 469 18.10 -2.97 17.70
C THR A 469 17.42 -2.50 18.97
N GLN A 470 16.13 -2.77 19.10
CA GLN A 470 15.36 -2.51 20.30
C GLN A 470 14.40 -3.67 20.54
N GLN A 471 14.17 -4.00 21.80
CA GLN A 471 13.28 -5.09 22.20
C GLN A 471 12.10 -4.55 23.01
N PHE A 472 10.96 -5.18 22.84
CA PHE A 472 9.73 -4.88 23.55
C PHE A 472 8.99 -6.16 23.87
N LYS A 473 8.21 -6.18 24.96
CA LYS A 473 7.16 -7.18 25.11
C LYS A 473 5.96 -6.80 24.23
N PRO A 474 5.35 -7.71 23.46
CA PRO A 474 4.27 -7.36 22.54
C PRO A 474 3.09 -6.64 23.20
N HIS A 475 2.63 -7.11 24.37
CA HIS A 475 1.53 -6.46 25.11
C HIS A 475 1.87 -5.04 25.61
N GLU A 476 3.11 -4.82 26.07
CA GLU A 476 3.56 -3.48 26.48
C GLU A 476 3.66 -2.54 25.27
N PHE A 477 4.11 -3.07 24.13
CA PHE A 477 4.21 -2.30 22.88
C PHE A 477 2.84 -1.98 22.26
N ALA A 478 1.87 -2.89 22.37
CA ALA A 478 0.48 -2.64 21.99
C ALA A 478 -0.09 -1.44 22.77
N ALA A 479 0.12 -1.41 24.09
CA ALA A 479 -0.30 -0.27 24.92
C ALA A 479 0.40 1.04 24.51
N GLN A 480 1.71 1.01 24.27
CA GLN A 480 2.48 2.19 23.83
C GLN A 480 2.03 2.71 22.45
N SER A 481 1.60 1.82 21.56
CA SER A 481 1.11 2.16 20.22
C SER A 481 -0.40 2.47 20.18
N ASN A 482 -1.05 2.59 21.34
CA ASN A 482 -2.50 2.82 21.49
C ASN A 482 -3.36 1.75 20.79
N LEU A 483 -2.88 0.51 20.76
CA LEU A 483 -3.55 -0.65 20.16
C LEU A 483 -4.29 -1.42 21.26
N SER A 484 -5.62 -1.46 21.17
CA SER A 484 -6.46 -2.26 22.07
C SER A 484 -6.75 -3.61 21.43
N MET A 485 -6.33 -4.70 22.09
CA MET A 485 -6.64 -6.06 21.62
C MET A 485 -8.14 -6.35 21.69
N ASP A 486 -8.87 -5.80 22.66
CA ASP A 486 -10.33 -5.95 22.73
C ASP A 486 -11.00 -5.34 21.50
N ASN A 487 -10.53 -4.18 21.03
CA ASN A 487 -11.03 -3.59 19.79
C ASN A 487 -10.65 -4.44 18.57
N ALA A 488 -9.41 -4.91 18.49
CA ALA A 488 -8.95 -5.79 17.42
C ALA A 488 -9.82 -7.05 17.29
N TRP A 489 -10.08 -7.74 18.40
CA TRP A 489 -10.97 -8.89 18.45
C TRP A 489 -12.42 -8.52 18.10
N GLY A 490 -12.90 -7.37 18.57
CA GLY A 490 -14.25 -6.86 18.24
C GLY A 490 -14.45 -6.61 16.74
N VAL A 491 -13.45 -6.06 16.06
CA VAL A 491 -13.46 -5.84 14.61
C VAL A 491 -13.51 -7.18 13.87
N LEU A 492 -12.62 -8.13 14.22
CA LEU A 492 -12.60 -9.45 13.62
C LEU A 492 -13.93 -10.18 13.81
N ARG A 493 -14.46 -10.17 15.03
CA ARG A 493 -15.72 -10.83 15.39
C ARG A 493 -16.90 -10.27 14.61
N CYS A 494 -16.98 -8.94 14.45
CA CYS A 494 -18.02 -8.30 13.66
C CYS A 494 -18.04 -8.82 12.23
N ILE A 495 -16.87 -8.93 11.58
CA ILE A 495 -16.75 -9.44 10.21
C ILE A 495 -17.16 -10.91 10.14
N ILE A 496 -16.70 -11.75 11.07
CA ILE A 496 -17.08 -13.16 11.13
C ILE A 496 -18.60 -13.31 11.28
N ASP A 497 -19.23 -12.56 12.19
CA ASP A 497 -20.68 -12.62 12.41
C ASP A 497 -21.50 -12.19 11.19
N ILE A 498 -20.99 -11.26 10.38
CA ILE A 498 -21.64 -10.83 9.14
C ILE A 498 -21.54 -11.95 8.10
N VAL A 499 -20.36 -12.52 7.89
CA VAL A 499 -20.11 -13.58 6.90
C VAL A 499 -20.85 -14.86 7.27
N MET A 500 -20.87 -15.25 8.56
CA MET A 500 -21.60 -16.44 9.03
C MET A 500 -23.10 -16.40 8.73
N LYS A 501 -23.70 -15.21 8.59
CA LYS A 501 -25.12 -15.03 8.22
C LYS A 501 -25.37 -15.11 6.71
N GLN A 502 -24.32 -15.03 5.90
CA GLN A 502 -24.45 -15.11 4.45
C GLN A 502 -24.56 -16.56 3.98
N LYS A 503 -24.87 -16.73 2.69
CA LYS A 503 -24.93 -18.05 2.06
C LYS A 503 -23.52 -18.61 1.86
N ASP A 504 -23.43 -19.86 1.44
CA ASP A 504 -22.15 -20.40 0.99
C ASP A 504 -21.76 -19.74 -0.33
N GLY A 505 -20.46 -19.47 -0.49
CA GLY A 505 -19.93 -18.73 -1.65
C GLY A 505 -18.64 -17.98 -1.31
N LYS A 506 -18.13 -17.25 -2.30
CA LYS A 506 -16.95 -16.37 -2.17
C LYS A 506 -17.34 -14.93 -1.85
N TYR A 507 -16.60 -14.33 -0.94
CA TYR A 507 -16.76 -12.94 -0.51
C TYR A 507 -15.43 -12.21 -0.60
N LEU A 508 -15.50 -10.88 -0.68
CA LEU A 508 -14.32 -10.02 -0.67
C LEU A 508 -14.51 -8.88 0.32
N ILE A 509 -13.63 -8.81 1.32
CA ILE A 509 -13.53 -7.63 2.16
C ILE A 509 -12.40 -6.74 1.63
N MET A 510 -12.70 -5.46 1.39
CA MET A 510 -11.70 -4.52 0.89
C MET A 510 -11.77 -3.17 1.62
N LYS A 511 -10.61 -2.52 1.73
CA LYS A 511 -10.49 -1.15 2.22
C LYS A 511 -10.63 -0.19 1.03
N ASP A 512 -11.56 0.76 1.11
CA ASP A 512 -11.70 1.83 0.11
C ASP A 512 -10.44 2.70 0.01
N PRO A 513 -9.81 2.86 -1.15
CA PRO A 513 -8.55 3.60 -1.29
C PRO A 513 -8.61 5.06 -0.82
N ASN A 514 -9.77 5.71 -0.92
CA ASN A 514 -9.93 7.15 -0.71
C ASN A 514 -10.81 7.50 0.50
N LYS A 515 -11.62 6.57 1.00
CA LYS A 515 -12.49 6.76 2.15
C LYS A 515 -12.08 5.90 3.35
N PRO A 516 -12.21 6.38 4.60
CA PRO A 516 -11.90 5.61 5.81
C PRO A 516 -13.03 4.61 6.14
N MET A 517 -13.21 3.62 5.27
CA MET A 517 -14.20 2.56 5.40
C MET A 517 -13.72 1.26 4.75
N ILE A 518 -14.25 0.14 5.23
CA ILE A 518 -14.13 -1.16 4.58
C ILE A 518 -15.50 -1.58 4.04
N ARG A 519 -15.50 -2.32 2.93
CA ARG A 519 -16.70 -2.88 2.30
C ARG A 519 -16.57 -4.37 2.16
N LEU A 520 -17.66 -5.08 2.43
CA LEU A 520 -17.80 -6.51 2.17
C LEU A 520 -18.66 -6.70 0.92
N TYR A 521 -18.15 -7.45 -0.04
CA TYR A 521 -18.83 -7.81 -1.28
C TYR A 521 -19.11 -9.30 -1.34
N ASP A 522 -20.28 -9.63 -1.90
CA ASP A 522 -20.60 -10.94 -2.47
C ASP A 522 -20.06 -10.95 -3.91
N ILE A 523 -19.20 -11.93 -4.23
CA ILE A 523 -18.55 -12.05 -5.53
C ILE A 523 -18.88 -13.39 -6.17
N PRO A 524 -19.02 -13.48 -7.50
CA PRO A 524 -19.21 -14.76 -8.17
C PRO A 524 -18.11 -15.77 -7.80
N ASP A 525 -18.47 -17.05 -7.65
CA ASP A 525 -17.51 -18.09 -7.22
C ASP A 525 -16.31 -18.24 -8.16
N ASN A 526 -16.47 -17.94 -9.46
CA ASN A 526 -15.38 -18.00 -10.44
C ASN A 526 -14.44 -16.78 -10.37
N THR A 527 -14.73 -15.79 -9.51
CA THR A 527 -13.91 -14.59 -9.39
C THR A 527 -12.56 -14.97 -8.76
N PHE A 528 -11.47 -14.63 -9.46
CA PHE A 528 -10.08 -14.97 -9.12
C PHE A 528 -9.66 -16.42 -9.36
N ASP A 529 -10.54 -17.27 -9.88
CA ASP A 529 -10.10 -18.54 -10.45
C ASP A 529 -9.39 -18.22 -11.77
N SER A 530 -8.13 -18.64 -11.90
CA SER A 530 -7.40 -18.51 -13.15
C SER A 530 -8.08 -19.37 -14.20
N ASP A 531 -8.65 -18.75 -15.23
CA ASP A 531 -9.09 -19.43 -16.45
C ASP A 531 -7.86 -20.06 -17.13
N ASP A 532 -7.48 -21.28 -16.73
CA ASP A 532 -6.51 -22.15 -17.43
C ASP A 532 -7.11 -22.70 -18.76
N SER A 533 -8.01 -21.95 -19.42
CA SER A 533 -8.72 -22.39 -20.62
C SER A 533 -8.96 -21.31 -21.68
N ASP A 534 -8.07 -20.33 -21.79
CA ASP A 534 -7.97 -19.52 -23.00
C ASP A 534 -6.52 -19.43 -23.48
N ASP A 535 -6.11 -20.39 -24.32
CA ASP A 535 -4.94 -20.31 -25.19
C ASP A 535 -5.17 -19.22 -26.26
N GLY A 536 -5.24 -17.97 -25.83
CA GLY A 536 -5.31 -16.78 -26.66
C GLY A 536 -4.01 -15.99 -26.53
N GLU A 537 -3.09 -16.17 -27.48
CA GLU A 537 -1.89 -15.33 -27.62
C GLU A 537 -2.25 -13.83 -27.61
N GLY A 538 -1.85 -13.13 -26.55
CA GLY A 538 -1.71 -11.66 -26.56
C GLY A 538 -2.11 -10.95 -25.28
N ASP A 539 -1.19 -10.83 -24.32
CA ASP A 539 -0.79 -9.57 -23.67
C ASP A 539 0.38 -9.87 -22.73
N ASP A 540 1.58 -9.37 -23.05
CA ASP A 540 2.74 -9.38 -22.15
C ASP A 540 2.55 -8.32 -21.04
N GLY A 541 1.51 -8.49 -20.23
CA GLY A 541 1.48 -7.91 -18.90
C GLY A 541 2.52 -8.64 -18.08
N GLU A 542 3.64 -7.98 -17.74
CA GLU A 542 4.70 -8.55 -16.91
C GLU A 542 4.11 -9.19 -15.64
N ALA A 543 3.90 -10.50 -15.71
CA ALA A 543 3.77 -11.35 -14.54
C ALA A 543 4.96 -11.07 -13.63
N PHE A 544 4.73 -11.05 -12.32
CA PHE A 544 5.71 -10.79 -11.29
C PHE A 544 6.99 -11.63 -11.54
N GLN A 545 7.98 -11.01 -12.18
CA GLN A 545 9.34 -11.50 -12.19
C GLN A 545 9.87 -11.24 -10.79
N PRO A 546 10.25 -12.26 -10.01
CA PRO A 546 10.93 -12.01 -8.76
C PRO A 546 12.16 -11.16 -9.08
N VAL A 547 12.26 -9.99 -8.44
CA VAL A 547 13.35 -9.02 -8.63
C VAL A 547 14.74 -9.65 -8.35
N TYR A 548 14.73 -10.83 -7.74
CA TYR A 548 15.88 -11.71 -7.60
C TYR A 548 15.54 -13.08 -8.19
N ASN A 549 16.22 -13.42 -9.29
CA ASN A 549 16.18 -14.73 -9.91
C ASN A 549 16.87 -15.73 -8.96
N TYR A 550 16.09 -16.38 -8.09
CA TYR A 550 16.59 -17.48 -7.27
C TYR A 550 16.73 -18.72 -8.19
N GLY A 551 17.96 -19.03 -8.58
CA GLY A 551 18.33 -20.32 -9.18
C GLY A 551 18.49 -20.36 -10.70
N ASN A 552 19.74 -20.28 -11.17
CA ASN A 552 20.37 -21.32 -12.01
C ASN A 552 21.82 -20.93 -12.31
N LYS A 553 22.74 -21.40 -11.46
CA LYS A 553 24.08 -21.86 -11.86
C LYS A 553 24.62 -22.86 -10.86
#